data_AF-A0A2V0N746-F1
#
_entry.id   AF-A0A2V0N746-F1
#
_cell.length_a   1.000
_cell.length_b   1.000
_cell.length_c   1.000
_cell.angle_alpha   90.00
_cell.angle_beta   90.00
_cell.angle_gamma   90.00
#
_symmetry.space_group_name_H-M   'P 1'
#
loop_
_entity.id
_entity.type
_entity.pdbx_description
1 polymer ?
#
loop_
_entity_poly.entity_id
_entity_poly.type
_entity_poly.pdbx_seq_one_letter_code
_entity_poly.pdbx_strand_id
1 'polypeptide(L)'
;MTRADAASAAGVRLTRVAVFVGDDTEVDYVLPAGVALIAVVEDLISRINELLRHKGRPLLDADQTYQLCRADARPLDPQKSLDESGVLDGDALWLLPAQASEKFEPVTENVSTAIARAAEQQFTRVDHDTARRVAGWLCAGLIGWGELIVVRLWWHGGGWAPAAVSWSIAAALIVAAWMAARSADRQWRAASDVLAWTALIPLAAGAAVSIPGKPSGWHAVAAIAAALAWLVVLVVLTDRHHCAVAALLTAGVFAAAAMLVAASGWQVRPERVAVVALLAVLVIVTFATSIGVIGSGVPGPWFPSVTGAGVFETVPGSPRDTVSPVFPAGTEKPEQIAAWARRGNNIVTGVLLGAGVVEVGAARYAVVPSQPGGWKFVVFTLGIAAILLLRGRSFVDRWQSVTLTVASVAAVAVVIGRYAAASTPPALATTLVCTAATLALVVLALVGALVVPGAKISAPVRRAVEVSEYVLLVFVVPWAAWLLNLYSVARNLVSGG
;
A
#
# COMPACT_ATOMS: atom_id res chain seq x y z
N MET A 1 -3.47 -54.83 51.47
CA MET A 1 -3.95 -54.16 50.24
C MET A 1 -3.01 -53.03 49.93
N THR A 2 -2.00 -53.33 49.12
CA THR A 2 -0.92 -52.44 48.70
C THR A 2 -1.40 -51.57 47.53
N ARG A 3 -0.77 -50.40 47.41
CA ARG A 3 -0.99 -49.27 46.48
C ARG A 3 -1.03 -49.61 44.97
N ALA A 4 -1.05 -50.88 44.58
CA ALA A 4 -0.97 -51.37 43.22
C ALA A 4 -2.33 -51.38 42.48
N ASP A 5 -3.46 -51.39 43.19
CA ASP A 5 -4.79 -51.52 42.56
C ASP A 5 -5.49 -50.18 42.25
N ALA A 6 -4.83 -49.03 42.48
CA ALA A 6 -5.41 -47.71 42.23
C ALA A 6 -4.98 -47.05 40.90
N ALA A 7 -4.12 -47.70 40.10
CA ALA A 7 -3.59 -47.14 38.86
C ALA A 7 -4.37 -47.53 37.58
N SER A 8 -5.55 -48.17 37.72
CA SER A 8 -6.28 -48.80 36.61
C SER A 8 -7.46 -47.96 36.05
N ALA A 9 -7.47 -46.63 36.18
CA ALA A 9 -8.54 -45.80 35.60
C ALA A 9 -8.18 -44.32 35.36
N ALA A 10 -6.94 -43.98 35.02
CA ALA A 10 -6.63 -42.64 34.50
C ALA A 10 -6.82 -42.64 32.98
N GLY A 11 -7.88 -42.01 32.49
CA GLY A 11 -8.10 -41.85 31.05
C GLY A 11 -6.88 -41.23 30.37
N VAL A 12 -6.54 -41.71 29.17
CA VAL A 12 -5.47 -41.14 28.35
C VAL A 12 -5.76 -39.66 28.16
N ARG A 13 -4.93 -38.79 28.73
CA ARG A 13 -5.03 -37.35 28.45
C ARG A 13 -4.53 -37.12 27.04
N LEU A 14 -5.33 -36.39 26.28
CA LEU A 14 -5.08 -36.09 24.89
C LEU A 14 -4.87 -34.58 24.76
N THR A 15 -3.87 -34.18 23.99
CA THR A 15 -3.60 -32.79 23.63
C THR A 15 -3.78 -32.62 22.13
N ARG A 16 -4.57 -31.65 21.70
CA ARG A 16 -4.73 -31.30 20.29
C ARG A 16 -3.63 -30.33 19.90
N VAL A 17 -2.82 -30.70 18.90
CA VAL A 17 -1.72 -29.87 18.39
C VAL A 17 -1.81 -29.75 16.87
N ALA A 18 -1.37 -28.61 16.34
CA ALA A 18 -1.21 -28.43 14.90
C ALA A 18 0.23 -28.81 14.52
N VAL A 19 0.40 -29.86 13.71
CA VAL A 19 1.72 -30.34 13.27
C VAL A 19 2.02 -29.85 11.87
N PHE A 20 3.12 -29.11 11.74
CA PHE A 20 3.65 -28.60 10.49
C PHE A 20 4.75 -29.52 9.94
N VAL A 21 4.63 -29.88 8.67
CA VAL A 21 5.53 -30.80 7.96
C VAL A 21 5.94 -30.20 6.62
N GLY A 22 7.20 -29.80 6.50
CA GLY A 22 7.70 -29.06 5.34
C GLY A 22 6.96 -27.72 5.15
N ASP A 23 7.04 -27.15 3.95
CA ASP A 23 6.61 -25.75 3.75
C ASP A 23 5.08 -25.55 3.66
N ASP A 24 4.33 -26.60 3.31
CA ASP A 24 2.93 -26.47 2.87
C ASP A 24 1.93 -27.42 3.57
N THR A 25 2.36 -28.24 4.54
CA THR A 25 1.49 -29.25 5.16
C THR A 25 1.27 -28.99 6.64
N GLU A 26 0.04 -28.63 6.98
CA GLU A 26 -0.47 -28.51 8.35
C GLU A 26 -1.53 -29.58 8.59
N VAL A 27 -1.43 -30.28 9.72
CA VAL A 27 -2.39 -31.31 10.12
C VAL A 27 -2.63 -31.23 11.63
N ASP A 28 -3.90 -31.14 12.01
CA ASP A 28 -4.32 -31.24 13.41
C ASP A 28 -4.28 -32.69 13.86
N TYR A 29 -3.47 -32.97 14.89
CA TYR A 29 -3.41 -34.27 15.54
C TYR A 29 -3.85 -34.16 16.99
N VAL A 30 -4.47 -35.24 17.47
CA VAL A 30 -4.79 -35.44 18.87
C VAL A 30 -3.80 -36.47 19.41
N LEU A 31 -2.82 -36.00 20.18
CA LEU A 31 -1.69 -36.81 20.64
C LEU A 31 -1.83 -37.14 22.13
N PRO A 32 -1.35 -38.31 22.59
CA PRO A 32 -1.38 -38.66 24.01
C PRO A 32 -0.39 -37.79 24.80
N ALA A 33 -0.92 -37.02 25.75
CA ALA A 33 -0.20 -35.96 26.45
C ALA A 33 0.87 -36.48 27.44
N GLY A 34 0.63 -37.67 28.01
CA GLY A 34 1.46 -38.30 29.04
C GLY A 34 2.39 -39.41 28.55
N VAL A 35 2.55 -39.58 27.23
CA VAL A 35 3.46 -40.57 26.62
C VAL A 35 4.74 -39.88 26.16
N ALA A 36 5.88 -40.56 26.26
CA ALA A 36 7.16 -40.04 25.80
C ALA A 36 7.11 -39.72 24.29
N LEU A 37 7.64 -38.53 23.93
CA LEU A 37 7.56 -37.99 22.58
C LEU A 37 8.16 -38.92 21.52
N ILE A 38 9.19 -39.70 21.85
CA ILE A 38 9.80 -40.65 20.90
C ILE A 38 8.80 -41.67 20.35
N ALA A 39 7.94 -42.23 21.20
CA ALA A 39 6.91 -43.20 20.79
C ALA A 39 5.78 -42.52 20.02
N VAL A 40 5.45 -41.27 20.38
CA VAL A 40 4.45 -40.47 19.68
C VAL A 40 4.93 -40.12 18.26
N VAL A 41 6.22 -39.78 18.10
CA VAL A 41 6.80 -39.41 16.81
C VAL A 41 6.87 -40.59 15.85
N GLU A 42 7.27 -41.79 16.31
CA GLU A 42 7.32 -43.00 15.46
C GLU A 42 5.94 -43.33 14.84
N ASP A 43 4.89 -43.26 15.66
CA ASP A 43 3.52 -43.46 15.21
C ASP A 43 3.03 -42.33 14.29
N LEU A 44 3.41 -41.09 14.62
CA LEU A 44 3.05 -39.90 13.85
C LEU A 44 3.67 -39.89 12.44
N ILE A 45 4.93 -40.34 12.28
CA ILE A 45 5.62 -40.45 10.98
C ILE A 45 4.82 -41.35 10.03
N SER A 46 4.34 -42.49 10.52
CA SER A 46 3.56 -43.44 9.71
C SER A 46 2.27 -42.80 9.21
N ARG A 47 1.53 -42.13 10.09
CA ARG A 47 0.26 -41.42 9.75
C ARG A 47 0.49 -40.26 8.78
N ILE A 48 1.56 -39.49 8.99
CA ILE A 48 1.91 -38.37 8.10
C ILE A 48 2.28 -38.88 6.71
N ASN A 49 3.04 -39.96 6.61
CA ASN A 49 3.42 -40.55 5.32
C ASN A 49 2.21 -41.05 4.51
N GLU A 50 1.19 -41.62 5.16
CA GLU A 50 -0.07 -41.98 4.50
C GLU A 50 -0.82 -40.75 3.97
N LEU A 51 -0.82 -39.65 4.74
CA LEU A 51 -1.45 -38.39 4.36
C LEU A 51 -0.69 -37.69 3.21
N LEU A 52 0.64 -37.66 3.27
CA LEU A 52 1.49 -37.12 2.20
C LEU A 52 1.29 -37.92 0.90
N ARG A 53 1.17 -39.25 0.98
CA ARG A 53 0.88 -40.12 -0.16
C ARG A 53 -0.47 -39.79 -0.79
N HIS A 54 -1.53 -39.59 0.00
CA HIS A 54 -2.83 -39.16 -0.49
C HIS A 54 -2.81 -37.78 -1.15
N LYS A 55 -1.98 -36.86 -0.63
CA LYS A 55 -1.81 -35.50 -1.18
C LYS A 55 -0.81 -35.43 -2.35
N GLY A 56 -0.22 -36.55 -2.77
CA GLY A 56 0.78 -36.59 -3.85
C GLY A 56 2.07 -35.82 -3.53
N ARG A 57 2.43 -35.72 -2.25
CA ARG A 57 3.63 -35.00 -1.76
C ARG A 57 4.77 -35.98 -1.50
N PRO A 58 6.04 -35.51 -1.51
CA PRO A 58 7.17 -36.36 -1.15
C PRO A 58 7.01 -36.89 0.28
N LEU A 59 7.33 -38.18 0.46
CA LEU A 59 7.31 -38.85 1.76
C LEU A 59 8.47 -38.34 2.63
N LEU A 60 8.33 -38.51 3.94
CA LEU A 60 9.43 -38.30 4.88
C LEU A 60 10.56 -39.32 4.60
N ASP A 61 11.80 -38.86 4.74
CA ASP A 61 13.00 -39.65 4.48
C ASP A 61 13.19 -40.70 5.59
N ALA A 62 13.24 -41.98 5.21
CA ALA A 62 13.37 -43.07 6.17
C ALA A 62 14.74 -43.11 6.86
N ASP A 63 15.76 -42.50 6.24
CA ASP A 63 17.13 -42.47 6.76
C ASP A 63 17.34 -41.33 7.78
N GLN A 64 16.32 -40.48 7.99
CA GLN A 64 16.38 -39.34 8.91
C GLN A 64 15.54 -39.58 10.16
N THR A 65 16.12 -39.30 11.32
CA THR A 65 15.36 -39.25 12.58
C THR A 65 14.60 -37.92 12.64
N TYR A 66 13.31 -37.96 12.90
CA TYR A 66 12.49 -36.75 13.09
C TYR A 66 12.27 -36.43 14.56
N GLN A 67 12.12 -35.15 14.88
CA GLN A 67 11.78 -34.67 16.22
C GLN A 67 10.70 -33.59 16.14
N LEU A 68 9.86 -33.53 17.19
CA LEU A 68 8.91 -32.45 17.35
C LEU A 68 9.62 -31.22 17.91
N CYS A 69 9.48 -30.11 17.24
CA CYS A 69 10.02 -28.81 17.62
C CYS A 69 8.88 -27.84 17.93
N ARG A 70 9.13 -26.86 18.79
CA ARG A 70 8.22 -25.72 18.99
C ARG A 70 8.16 -24.84 17.74
N ALA A 71 7.22 -23.88 17.71
CA ALA A 71 7.06 -22.92 16.62
C ALA A 71 8.33 -22.09 16.30
N ASP A 72 9.28 -21.97 17.23
CA ASP A 72 10.59 -21.31 17.08
C ASP A 72 11.69 -22.27 16.57
N ALA A 73 11.32 -23.46 16.09
CA ALA A 73 12.19 -24.55 15.67
C ALA A 73 13.11 -25.11 16.77
N ARG A 74 12.81 -24.86 18.06
CA ARG A 74 13.55 -25.49 19.17
C ARG A 74 13.06 -26.93 19.38
N PRO A 75 13.96 -27.93 19.39
CA PRO A 75 13.57 -29.32 19.59
C PRO A 75 13.01 -29.57 21.00
N LEU A 76 11.93 -30.33 21.08
CA LEU A 76 11.42 -30.89 22.33
C LEU A 76 12.25 -32.11 22.72
N ASP A 77 12.38 -32.34 24.02
CA ASP A 77 13.14 -33.47 24.55
C ASP A 77 12.40 -34.79 24.24
N PRO A 78 12.97 -35.71 23.42
CA PRO A 78 12.30 -36.94 23.02
C PRO A 78 11.92 -37.87 24.17
N GLN A 79 12.59 -37.73 25.32
CA GLN A 79 12.34 -38.55 26.52
C GLN A 79 11.17 -38.02 27.37
N LYS A 80 10.77 -36.76 27.17
CA LYS A 80 9.67 -36.14 27.90
C LYS A 80 8.35 -36.35 27.20
N SER A 81 7.28 -36.24 27.96
CA SER A 81 5.91 -36.16 27.44
C SER A 81 5.55 -34.74 26.97
N LEU A 82 4.42 -34.58 26.28
CA LEU A 82 3.89 -33.27 25.87
C LEU A 82 3.56 -32.40 27.08
N ASP A 83 2.99 -33.00 28.13
CA ASP A 83 2.67 -32.33 29.40
C ASP A 83 3.94 -31.81 30.09
N GLU A 84 4.99 -32.64 30.19
CA GLU A 84 6.28 -32.25 30.79
C GLU A 84 7.04 -31.23 29.95
N SER A 85 6.79 -31.24 28.64
CA SER A 85 7.34 -30.26 27.71
C SER A 85 6.56 -28.94 27.71
N GLY A 86 5.47 -28.85 28.47
CA GLY A 86 4.62 -27.66 28.58
C GLY A 86 3.94 -27.29 27.26
N VAL A 87 3.47 -28.29 26.51
CA VAL A 87 2.68 -28.11 25.29
C VAL A 87 1.20 -28.08 25.65
N LEU A 88 0.49 -27.06 25.21
CA LEU A 88 -0.94 -26.84 25.49
C LEU A 88 -1.81 -27.21 24.28
N ASP A 89 -3.11 -27.36 24.53
CA ASP A 89 -4.11 -27.53 23.48
C ASP A 89 -4.10 -26.34 22.52
N GLY A 90 -3.88 -26.64 21.23
CA GLY A 90 -3.79 -25.66 20.15
C GLY A 90 -2.37 -25.19 19.84
N ASP A 91 -1.35 -25.70 20.53
CA ASP A 91 0.03 -25.35 20.22
C ASP A 91 0.46 -25.87 18.83
N ALA A 92 1.22 -25.03 18.12
CA ALA A 92 1.83 -25.34 16.84
C ALA A 92 3.21 -25.99 17.02
N LEU A 93 3.37 -27.19 16.48
CA LEU A 93 4.62 -27.96 16.52
C LEU A 93 5.12 -28.25 15.10
N TRP A 94 6.43 -28.22 14.91
CA TRP A 94 7.08 -28.61 13.67
C TRP A 94 7.63 -30.02 13.77
N LEU A 95 7.45 -30.84 12.74
CA LEU A 95 8.18 -32.10 12.60
C LEU A 95 9.40 -31.87 11.71
N LEU A 96 10.58 -31.76 12.31
CA LEU A 96 11.83 -31.48 11.61
C LEU A 96 12.79 -32.67 11.73
N PRO A 97 13.65 -32.90 10.71
CA PRO A 97 14.72 -33.88 10.87
C PRO A 97 15.70 -33.40 11.95
N ALA A 98 16.18 -34.33 12.78
CA ALA A 98 17.03 -34.05 13.94
C ALA A 98 18.30 -33.27 13.54
N GLN A 99 18.88 -33.56 12.37
CA GLN A 99 20.01 -32.83 11.81
C GLN A 99 19.72 -31.34 11.55
N ALA A 100 18.47 -30.99 11.22
CA ALA A 100 18.07 -29.59 11.04
C ALA A 100 17.88 -28.87 12.39
N SER A 101 17.75 -29.60 13.49
CA SER A 101 17.64 -29.05 14.85
C SER A 101 19.00 -28.87 15.56
N GLU A 102 20.04 -29.54 15.06
CA GLU A 102 21.40 -29.42 15.58
C GLU A 102 22.05 -28.11 15.11
N LYS A 103 22.18 -27.15 16.04
CA LYS A 103 22.98 -25.95 15.80
C LYS A 103 24.45 -26.29 15.98
N PHE A 104 25.11 -26.74 14.90
CA PHE A 104 26.56 -26.80 14.87
C PHE A 104 27.12 -25.38 14.85
N GLU A 105 27.76 -24.96 15.94
CA GLU A 105 28.58 -23.76 15.92
C GLU A 105 29.88 -24.11 15.19
N PRO A 106 30.13 -23.53 14.00
CA PRO A 106 31.31 -23.89 13.24
C PRO A 106 32.56 -23.42 14.01
N VAL A 107 33.39 -24.38 14.43
CA VAL A 107 34.67 -24.08 15.08
C VAL A 107 35.56 -23.35 14.08
N THR A 108 35.74 -22.04 14.26
CA THR A 108 36.66 -21.23 13.44
C THR A 108 38.01 -21.14 14.14
N GLU A 109 39.02 -21.80 13.57
CA GLU A 109 40.38 -21.85 14.13
C GLU A 109 41.13 -20.51 14.02
N ASN A 110 40.75 -19.67 13.05
CA ASN A 110 41.38 -18.38 12.79
C ASN A 110 40.39 -17.21 12.87
N VAL A 111 40.80 -16.15 13.58
CA VAL A 111 40.04 -14.90 13.72
C VAL A 111 39.81 -14.22 12.37
N SER A 112 40.76 -14.31 11.43
CA SER A 112 40.60 -13.78 10.07
C SER A 112 39.45 -14.44 9.32
N THR A 113 39.32 -15.77 9.41
CA THR A 113 38.21 -16.53 8.80
C THR A 113 36.89 -16.24 9.51
N ALA A 114 36.91 -16.07 10.83
CA ALA A 114 35.73 -15.68 11.61
C ALA A 114 35.23 -14.28 11.20
N ILE A 115 36.13 -13.30 11.07
CA ILE A 115 35.82 -11.95 10.59
C ILE A 115 35.33 -11.98 9.15
N ALA A 116 35.97 -12.75 8.26
CA ALA A 116 35.54 -12.87 6.86
C ALA A 116 34.12 -13.46 6.75
N ARG A 117 33.81 -14.51 7.52
CA ARG A 117 32.44 -15.07 7.60
C ARG A 117 31.45 -14.10 8.20
N ALA A 118 31.80 -13.46 9.31
CA ALA A 118 30.94 -12.45 9.94
C ALA A 118 30.66 -11.30 8.98
N ALA A 119 31.66 -10.85 8.21
CA ALA A 119 31.50 -9.82 7.20
C ALA A 119 30.62 -10.28 6.03
N GLU A 120 30.79 -11.51 5.53
CA GLU A 120 29.91 -12.06 4.47
C GLU A 120 28.46 -12.24 4.94
N GLN A 121 28.23 -12.54 6.22
CA GLN A 121 26.90 -12.61 6.81
C GLN A 121 26.26 -11.23 7.03
N GLN A 122 27.05 -10.21 7.33
CA GLN A 122 26.56 -8.86 7.63
C GLN A 122 26.46 -7.97 6.39
N PHE A 123 27.31 -8.18 5.38
CA PHE A 123 27.43 -7.32 4.22
C PHE A 123 27.18 -8.07 2.92
N THR A 124 26.16 -7.63 2.17
CA THR A 124 25.90 -8.11 0.83
C THR A 124 26.84 -7.44 -0.17
N ARG A 125 27.49 -8.24 -1.03
CA ARG A 125 28.33 -7.73 -2.12
C ARG A 125 27.43 -7.16 -3.24
N VAL A 126 28.02 -6.30 -4.08
CA VAL A 126 27.34 -5.80 -5.28
C VAL A 126 27.04 -6.96 -6.22
N ASP A 127 25.77 -7.27 -6.37
CA ASP A 127 25.27 -8.24 -7.34
C ASP A 127 24.77 -7.52 -8.61
N HIS A 128 24.53 -8.28 -9.67
CA HIS A 128 24.00 -7.80 -10.95
C HIS A 128 22.69 -7.00 -10.79
N ASP A 129 21.83 -7.39 -9.85
CA ASP A 129 20.60 -6.66 -9.55
C ASP A 129 20.87 -5.26 -8.96
N THR A 130 21.85 -5.15 -8.05
CA THR A 130 22.28 -3.86 -7.49
C THR A 130 22.87 -2.98 -8.58
N ALA A 131 23.79 -3.53 -9.38
CA ALA A 131 24.40 -2.80 -10.49
C ALA A 131 23.36 -2.29 -11.49
N ARG A 132 22.37 -3.13 -11.85
CA ARG A 132 21.26 -2.76 -12.76
C ARG A 132 20.40 -1.64 -12.18
N ARG A 133 20.03 -1.71 -10.90
CA ARG A 133 19.23 -0.66 -10.24
C ARG A 133 20.00 0.66 -10.21
N VAL A 134 21.28 0.64 -9.84
CA VAL A 134 22.12 1.86 -9.80
C VAL A 134 22.27 2.46 -11.20
N ALA A 135 22.59 1.64 -12.21
CA ALA A 135 22.66 2.10 -13.60
C ALA A 135 21.33 2.70 -14.07
N GLY A 136 20.21 2.08 -13.68
CA GLY A 136 18.87 2.60 -13.92
C GLY A 136 18.61 3.96 -13.31
N TRP A 137 18.91 4.13 -12.03
CA TRP A 137 18.77 5.42 -11.33
C TRP A 137 19.65 6.51 -11.95
N LEU A 138 20.90 6.17 -12.31
CA LEU A 138 21.80 7.09 -12.99
C LEU A 138 21.26 7.48 -14.37
N CYS A 139 20.74 6.51 -15.13
CA CYS A 139 20.12 6.77 -16.43
C CYS A 139 18.92 7.72 -16.30
N ALA A 140 18.00 7.44 -15.37
CA ALA A 140 16.85 8.30 -15.10
C ALA A 140 17.27 9.70 -14.64
N GLY A 141 18.28 9.81 -13.78
CA GLY A 141 18.80 11.09 -13.30
C GLY A 141 19.44 11.92 -14.41
N LEU A 142 20.27 11.31 -15.25
CA LEU A 142 20.93 12.01 -16.37
C LEU A 142 19.94 12.42 -17.46
N ILE A 143 18.94 11.57 -17.76
CA ILE A 143 17.89 11.91 -18.72
C ILE A 143 16.99 13.00 -18.17
N GLY A 144 16.62 12.95 -16.89
CA GLY A 144 15.91 14.05 -16.24
C GLY A 144 16.68 15.36 -16.26
N TRP A 145 18.00 15.32 -16.03
CA TRP A 145 18.85 16.49 -16.16
C TRP A 145 18.91 17.03 -17.59
N GLY A 146 19.01 16.15 -18.59
CA GLY A 146 18.94 16.50 -20.01
C GLY A 146 17.63 17.18 -20.36
N GLU A 147 16.49 16.63 -19.93
CA GLU A 147 15.17 17.21 -20.16
C GLU A 147 15.01 18.58 -19.48
N LEU A 148 15.58 18.80 -18.29
CA LEU A 148 15.59 20.13 -17.67
C LEU A 148 16.31 21.17 -18.54
N ILE A 149 17.44 20.80 -19.17
CA ILE A 149 18.17 21.67 -20.09
C ILE A 149 17.31 21.98 -21.33
N VAL A 150 16.66 20.95 -21.90
CA VAL A 150 15.80 21.08 -23.09
C VAL A 150 14.56 21.94 -22.79
N VAL A 151 13.88 21.69 -21.67
CA VAL A 151 12.73 22.48 -21.22
C VAL A 151 13.14 23.92 -20.94
N ARG A 152 14.32 24.17 -20.36
CA ARG A 152 14.84 25.53 -20.17
C ARG A 152 15.06 26.24 -21.50
N LEU A 153 15.60 25.56 -22.52
CA LEU A 153 15.75 26.11 -23.85
C LEU A 153 14.40 26.51 -24.44
N TRP A 154 13.39 25.62 -24.35
CA TRP A 154 12.03 25.93 -24.79
C TRP A 154 11.41 27.10 -24.01
N TRP A 155 11.62 27.17 -22.69
CA TRP A 155 11.05 28.22 -21.85
C TRP A 155 11.47 29.64 -22.28
N HIS A 156 12.71 29.78 -22.78
CA HIS A 156 13.27 31.07 -23.19
C HIS A 156 13.23 31.31 -24.70
N GLY A 157 13.34 30.27 -25.53
CA GLY A 157 13.47 30.38 -26.98
C GLY A 157 12.30 29.81 -27.79
N GLY A 158 11.42 29.02 -27.17
CA GLY A 158 10.37 28.29 -27.86
C GLY A 158 10.90 27.34 -28.94
N GLY A 159 10.13 27.16 -30.02
CA GLY A 159 10.51 26.36 -31.18
C GLY A 159 10.19 24.87 -31.06
N TRP A 160 10.30 24.16 -32.18
CA TRP A 160 9.96 22.74 -32.30
C TRP A 160 11.10 21.80 -31.86
N ALA A 161 12.34 22.29 -31.89
CA ALA A 161 13.53 21.47 -31.64
C ALA A 161 13.54 20.83 -30.23
N PRO A 162 13.19 21.54 -29.13
CA PRO A 162 13.09 20.92 -27.81
C PRO A 162 12.09 19.75 -27.76
N ALA A 163 10.90 19.91 -28.35
CA ALA A 163 9.91 18.83 -28.42
C ALA A 163 10.44 17.64 -29.23
N ALA A 164 11.07 17.89 -30.38
CA ALA A 164 11.63 16.82 -31.22
C ALA A 164 12.73 16.03 -30.50
N VAL A 165 13.60 16.70 -29.73
CA VAL A 165 14.64 16.05 -28.93
C VAL A 165 14.01 15.16 -27.86
N SER A 166 13.07 15.69 -27.06
CA SER A 166 12.42 14.91 -26.00
C SER A 166 11.66 13.70 -26.57
N TRP A 167 10.90 13.86 -27.65
CA TRP A 167 10.22 12.75 -28.32
C TRP A 167 11.20 11.71 -28.90
N SER A 168 12.35 12.14 -29.39
CA SER A 168 13.39 11.23 -29.90
C SER A 168 14.01 10.40 -28.78
N ILE A 169 14.31 11.02 -27.64
CA ILE A 169 14.83 10.32 -26.45
C ILE A 169 13.78 9.34 -25.92
N ALA A 170 12.52 9.75 -25.83
CA ALA A 170 11.41 8.89 -25.45
C ALA A 170 11.30 7.67 -26.38
N ALA A 171 11.27 7.89 -27.69
CA ALA A 171 11.20 6.81 -28.67
C ALA A 171 12.38 5.84 -28.55
N ALA A 172 13.60 6.36 -28.40
CA ALA A 172 14.80 5.53 -28.23
C ALA A 172 14.71 4.65 -26.97
N LEU A 173 14.26 5.20 -25.83
CA LEU A 173 14.08 4.43 -24.60
C LEU A 173 12.97 3.39 -24.70
N ILE A 174 11.85 3.72 -25.35
CA ILE A 174 10.73 2.79 -25.55
C ILE A 174 11.18 1.61 -26.45
N VAL A 175 11.88 1.91 -27.54
CA VAL A 175 12.43 0.88 -28.43
C VAL A 175 13.46 0.02 -27.68
N ALA A 176 14.35 0.65 -26.90
CA ALA A 176 15.32 -0.07 -26.08
C ALA A 176 14.63 -0.96 -25.03
N ALA A 177 13.61 -0.46 -24.35
CA ALA A 177 12.82 -1.23 -23.39
C ALA A 177 12.13 -2.43 -24.05
N TRP A 178 11.56 -2.24 -25.23
CA TRP A 178 10.90 -3.29 -26.01
C TRP A 178 11.88 -4.35 -26.52
N MET A 179 13.05 -3.94 -27.03
CA MET A 179 14.12 -4.86 -27.43
C MET A 179 14.64 -5.66 -26.23
N ALA A 180 14.86 -4.97 -25.10
CA ALA A 180 15.30 -5.58 -23.86
C ALA A 180 14.25 -6.56 -23.31
N ALA A 181 12.96 -6.28 -23.44
CA ALA A 181 11.90 -7.19 -23.01
C ALA A 181 11.86 -8.50 -23.85
N ARG A 182 12.35 -8.45 -25.10
CA ARG A 182 12.38 -9.60 -26.03
C ARG A 182 13.71 -10.34 -26.07
N SER A 183 14.73 -9.88 -25.36
CA SER A 183 16.04 -10.54 -25.35
C SER A 183 15.98 -11.91 -24.67
N ALA A 184 16.74 -12.88 -25.18
CA ALA A 184 16.91 -14.17 -24.50
C ALA A 184 17.58 -14.02 -23.12
N ASP A 185 18.53 -13.08 -23.03
CA ASP A 185 19.26 -12.79 -21.81
C ASP A 185 18.34 -12.23 -20.71
N ARG A 186 18.48 -12.81 -19.51
CA ARG A 186 17.73 -12.42 -18.31
C ARG A 186 18.09 -11.02 -17.83
N GLN A 187 19.34 -10.59 -17.98
CA GLN A 187 19.78 -9.27 -17.52
C GLN A 187 19.13 -8.15 -18.31
N TRP A 188 19.09 -8.30 -19.64
CA TRP A 188 18.41 -7.38 -20.55
C TRP A 188 16.90 -7.34 -20.29
N ARG A 189 16.23 -8.50 -20.13
CA ARG A 189 14.81 -8.53 -19.75
C ARG A 189 14.53 -7.79 -18.45
N ALA A 190 15.39 -7.95 -17.46
CA ALA A 190 15.24 -7.28 -16.19
C ALA A 190 15.56 -5.76 -16.24
N ALA A 191 16.26 -5.29 -17.27
CA ALA A 191 16.50 -3.86 -17.52
C ALA A 191 15.35 -3.17 -18.28
N SER A 192 14.50 -3.94 -18.97
CA SER A 192 13.37 -3.41 -19.75
C SER A 192 12.45 -2.50 -18.93
N ASP A 193 12.14 -2.89 -17.69
CA ASP A 193 11.26 -2.14 -16.80
C ASP A 193 11.86 -0.78 -16.43
N VAL A 194 13.15 -0.76 -16.10
CA VAL A 194 13.89 0.48 -15.79
C VAL A 194 13.88 1.44 -16.97
N LEU A 195 14.12 0.95 -18.19
CA LEU A 195 14.07 1.76 -19.41
C LEU A 195 12.66 2.29 -19.68
N ALA A 196 11.64 1.45 -19.50
CA ALA A 196 10.24 1.83 -19.66
C ALA A 196 9.82 2.93 -18.66
N TRP A 197 10.25 2.83 -17.41
CA TRP A 197 10.03 3.86 -16.39
C TRP A 197 10.79 5.15 -16.70
N THR A 198 12.01 5.04 -17.21
CA THR A 198 12.83 6.19 -17.57
C THR A 198 12.23 6.96 -18.75
N ALA A 199 11.57 6.28 -19.69
CA ALA A 199 10.88 6.89 -20.83
C ALA A 199 9.75 7.84 -20.42
N LEU A 200 9.20 7.71 -19.20
CA LEU A 200 8.16 8.60 -18.68
C LEU A 200 8.60 10.07 -18.67
N ILE A 201 9.87 10.33 -18.35
CA ILE A 201 10.44 11.67 -18.22
C ILE A 201 10.44 12.44 -19.57
N PRO A 202 11.10 11.93 -20.63
CA PRO A 202 11.09 12.58 -21.94
C PRO A 202 9.71 12.55 -22.61
N LEU A 203 8.85 11.56 -22.33
CA LEU A 203 7.47 11.56 -22.82
C LEU A 203 6.65 12.73 -22.25
N ALA A 204 6.73 12.93 -20.92
CA ALA A 204 6.05 14.02 -20.25
C ALA A 204 6.60 15.39 -20.70
N ALA A 205 7.92 15.52 -20.77
CA ALA A 205 8.58 16.74 -21.24
C ALA A 205 8.24 17.05 -22.70
N GLY A 206 8.33 16.06 -23.59
CA GLY A 206 8.00 16.19 -25.01
C GLY A 206 6.56 16.63 -25.22
N ALA A 207 5.60 16.02 -24.50
CA ALA A 207 4.20 16.42 -24.58
C ALA A 207 3.95 17.84 -24.05
N ALA A 208 4.58 18.22 -22.93
CA ALA A 208 4.47 19.58 -22.38
C ALA A 208 4.95 20.62 -23.38
N VAL A 209 6.16 20.42 -23.90
CA VAL A 209 6.90 21.34 -24.78
C VAL A 209 6.32 21.40 -26.20
N SER A 210 5.54 20.38 -26.60
CA SER A 210 4.86 20.36 -27.90
C SER A 210 3.71 21.37 -28.00
N ILE A 211 3.18 21.85 -26.87
CA ILE A 211 2.13 22.87 -26.87
C ILE A 211 2.76 24.24 -27.15
N PRO A 212 2.31 24.95 -28.21
CA PRO A 212 2.82 26.28 -28.48
C PRO A 212 2.28 27.29 -27.46
N GLY A 213 3.14 28.19 -27.00
CA GLY A 213 2.73 29.32 -26.16
C GLY A 213 3.66 29.54 -24.97
N LYS A 214 3.24 30.45 -24.09
CA LYS A 214 3.93 30.69 -22.83
C LYS A 214 3.62 29.55 -21.86
N PRO A 215 4.56 29.22 -20.96
CA PRO A 215 4.34 28.23 -19.93
C PRO A 215 3.06 28.49 -19.14
N SER A 216 2.19 27.49 -19.11
CA SER A 216 0.88 27.53 -18.48
C SER A 216 0.53 26.16 -17.91
N GLY A 217 -0.50 26.09 -17.05
CA GLY A 217 -0.92 24.81 -16.48
C GLY A 217 -1.38 23.78 -17.53
N TRP A 218 -1.76 24.19 -18.74
CA TRP A 218 -2.04 23.27 -19.85
C TRP A 218 -0.83 22.43 -20.28
N HIS A 219 0.39 22.97 -20.14
CA HIS A 219 1.62 22.22 -20.42
C HIS A 219 1.82 21.11 -19.37
N ALA A 220 1.49 21.40 -18.10
CA ALA A 220 1.52 20.40 -17.03
C ALA A 220 0.44 19.32 -17.23
N VAL A 221 -0.78 19.70 -17.64
CA VAL A 221 -1.86 18.75 -17.97
C VAL A 221 -1.44 17.83 -19.12
N ALA A 222 -0.79 18.36 -20.17
CA ALA A 222 -0.28 17.54 -21.27
C ALA A 222 0.84 16.59 -20.84
N ALA A 223 1.76 17.06 -19.99
CA ALA A 223 2.80 16.22 -19.40
C ALA A 223 2.19 15.02 -18.63
N ILE A 224 1.20 15.31 -17.78
CA ILE A 224 0.48 14.31 -16.99
C ILE A 224 -0.29 13.35 -17.90
N ALA A 225 -0.97 13.86 -18.93
CA ALA A 225 -1.74 13.04 -19.86
C ALA A 225 -0.85 12.07 -20.65
N ALA A 226 0.32 12.52 -21.13
CA ALA A 226 1.27 11.67 -21.83
C ALA A 226 1.89 10.60 -20.91
N ALA A 227 2.28 11.00 -19.69
CA ALA A 227 2.76 10.07 -18.68
C ALA A 227 1.69 9.03 -18.31
N LEU A 228 0.43 9.44 -18.18
CA LEU A 228 -0.69 8.55 -17.89
C LEU A 228 -0.94 7.57 -19.05
N ALA A 229 -0.96 8.06 -20.29
CA ALA A 229 -1.12 7.21 -21.47
C ALA A 229 -0.03 6.13 -21.53
N TRP A 230 1.22 6.49 -21.25
CA TRP A 230 2.33 5.54 -21.19
C TRP A 230 2.19 4.52 -20.07
N LEU A 231 1.83 4.95 -18.85
CA LEU A 231 1.61 4.03 -17.74
C LEU A 231 0.43 3.08 -17.99
N VAL A 232 -0.62 3.54 -18.68
CA VAL A 232 -1.74 2.67 -19.11
C VAL A 232 -1.23 1.61 -20.09
N VAL A 233 -0.40 1.97 -21.06
CA VAL A 233 0.25 0.99 -21.96
C VAL A 233 1.06 -0.03 -21.15
N LEU A 234 1.83 0.41 -20.16
CA LEU A 234 2.59 -0.51 -19.29
C LEU A 234 1.68 -1.44 -18.48
N VAL A 235 0.58 -0.93 -17.91
CA VAL A 235 -0.41 -1.77 -17.22
C VAL A 235 -1.01 -2.80 -18.17
N VAL A 236 -1.42 -2.40 -19.37
CA VAL A 236 -2.02 -3.32 -20.36
C VAL A 236 -1.05 -4.42 -20.78
N LEU A 237 0.24 -4.10 -20.91
CA LEU A 237 1.26 -5.06 -21.34
C LEU A 237 1.80 -5.95 -20.21
N THR A 238 1.79 -5.49 -18.96
CA THR A 238 2.48 -6.16 -17.85
C THR A 238 1.60 -6.56 -16.67
N ASP A 239 0.35 -6.07 -16.62
CA ASP A 239 -0.58 -6.15 -15.47
C ASP A 239 0.07 -5.70 -14.13
N ARG A 240 0.99 -4.73 -14.23
CA ARG A 240 1.72 -4.13 -13.11
C ARG A 240 1.54 -2.61 -13.13
N HIS A 241 1.98 -1.94 -12.07
CA HIS A 241 2.00 -0.46 -11.98
C HIS A 241 0.63 0.23 -11.82
N HIS A 242 -0.41 -0.50 -11.40
CA HIS A 242 -1.74 0.08 -11.12
C HIS A 242 -1.71 1.26 -10.12
N CYS A 243 -0.78 1.24 -9.16
CA CYS A 243 -0.60 2.34 -8.20
C CYS A 243 -0.21 3.65 -8.89
N ALA A 244 0.73 3.62 -9.83
CA ALA A 244 1.18 4.81 -10.52
C ALA A 244 0.11 5.37 -11.48
N VAL A 245 -0.61 4.50 -12.18
CA VAL A 245 -1.77 4.90 -13.00
C VAL A 245 -2.83 5.57 -12.14
N ALA A 246 -3.23 4.94 -11.02
CA ALA A 246 -4.27 5.49 -10.15
C ALA A 246 -3.84 6.84 -9.52
N ALA A 247 -2.58 6.99 -9.12
CA ALA A 247 -2.06 8.25 -8.60
C ALA A 247 -2.08 9.37 -9.64
N LEU A 248 -1.55 9.09 -10.84
CA LEU A 248 -1.44 10.08 -11.89
C LEU A 248 -2.80 10.42 -12.51
N LEU A 249 -3.70 9.44 -12.63
CA LEU A 249 -5.08 9.67 -13.06
C LEU A 249 -5.80 10.57 -12.06
N THR A 250 -5.69 10.28 -10.76
CA THR A 250 -6.34 11.09 -9.72
C THR A 250 -5.82 12.53 -9.79
N ALA A 251 -4.50 12.74 -9.69
CA ALA A 251 -3.92 14.09 -9.77
C ALA A 251 -4.21 14.80 -11.11
N GLY A 252 -4.18 14.06 -12.22
CA GLY A 252 -4.42 14.56 -13.57
C GLY A 252 -5.85 15.05 -13.80
N VAL A 253 -6.86 14.34 -13.28
CA VAL A 253 -8.26 14.77 -13.35
C VAL A 253 -8.44 16.11 -12.63
N PHE A 254 -7.85 16.28 -11.44
CA PHE A 254 -7.90 17.56 -10.72
C PHE A 254 -7.16 18.68 -11.45
N ALA A 255 -5.96 18.40 -11.98
CA ALA A 255 -5.19 19.38 -12.74
C ALA A 255 -5.95 19.84 -14.00
N ALA A 256 -6.53 18.89 -14.76
CA ALA A 256 -7.33 19.18 -15.94
C ALA A 256 -8.60 19.97 -15.58
N ALA A 257 -9.32 19.59 -14.52
CA ALA A 257 -10.51 20.31 -14.06
C ALA A 257 -10.18 21.74 -13.63
N ALA A 258 -9.09 21.94 -12.86
CA ALA A 258 -8.64 23.27 -12.46
C ALA A 258 -8.28 24.13 -13.68
N MET A 259 -7.62 23.54 -14.68
CA MET A 259 -7.30 24.25 -15.91
C MET A 259 -8.51 24.58 -16.79
N LEU A 260 -9.49 23.68 -16.83
CA LEU A 260 -10.75 23.93 -17.53
C LEU A 260 -11.51 25.10 -16.89
N VAL A 261 -11.57 25.17 -15.57
CA VAL A 261 -12.17 26.31 -14.85
C VAL A 261 -11.38 27.60 -15.11
N ALA A 262 -10.05 27.54 -15.13
CA ALA A 262 -9.24 28.71 -15.46
C ALA A 262 -9.44 29.18 -16.91
N ALA A 263 -9.74 28.27 -17.84
CA ALA A 263 -9.93 28.57 -19.26
C ALA A 263 -11.38 28.92 -19.63
N SER A 264 -12.38 28.64 -18.77
CA SER A 264 -13.80 28.83 -19.08
C SER A 264 -14.24 30.29 -19.19
N GLY A 265 -13.37 31.24 -18.84
CA GLY A 265 -13.68 32.67 -18.76
C GLY A 265 -14.52 33.04 -17.54
N TRP A 266 -14.95 32.07 -16.73
CA TRP A 266 -15.63 32.33 -15.47
C TRP A 266 -14.64 32.99 -14.49
N GLN A 267 -15.05 34.10 -13.89
CA GLN A 267 -14.26 34.82 -12.88
C GLN A 267 -14.32 34.10 -11.52
N VAL A 268 -13.94 32.82 -11.50
CA VAL A 268 -13.89 32.01 -10.27
C VAL A 268 -12.55 32.24 -9.59
N ARG A 269 -12.62 32.68 -8.35
CA ARG A 269 -11.42 32.91 -7.53
C ARG A 269 -10.71 31.59 -7.23
N PRO A 270 -9.36 31.52 -7.32
CA PRO A 270 -8.59 30.29 -7.11
C PRO A 270 -8.87 29.59 -5.77
N GLU A 271 -9.09 30.37 -4.70
CA GLU A 271 -9.39 29.83 -3.37
C GLU A 271 -10.69 29.01 -3.35
N ARG A 272 -11.67 29.33 -4.19
CA ARG A 272 -12.93 28.57 -4.29
C ARG A 272 -12.75 27.26 -5.06
N VAL A 273 -11.94 27.27 -6.11
CA VAL A 273 -11.56 26.06 -6.85
C VAL A 273 -10.82 25.11 -5.90
N ALA A 274 -9.92 25.64 -5.07
CA ALA A 274 -9.21 24.86 -4.07
C ALA A 274 -10.13 24.28 -2.98
N VAL A 275 -11.13 25.02 -2.51
CA VAL A 275 -12.14 24.48 -1.58
C VAL A 275 -12.92 23.32 -2.20
N VAL A 276 -13.33 23.44 -3.47
CA VAL A 276 -13.99 22.33 -4.19
C VAL A 276 -13.04 21.14 -4.36
N ALA A 277 -11.76 21.40 -4.65
CA ALA A 277 -10.76 20.34 -4.76
C ALA A 277 -10.56 19.59 -3.44
N LEU A 278 -10.47 20.29 -2.30
CA LEU A 278 -10.39 19.69 -0.97
C LEU A 278 -11.62 18.85 -0.61
N LEU A 279 -12.83 19.32 -0.97
CA LEU A 279 -14.05 18.54 -0.81
C LEU A 279 -14.03 17.26 -1.66
N ALA A 280 -13.64 17.37 -2.92
CA ALA A 280 -13.56 16.22 -3.81
C ALA A 280 -12.46 15.23 -3.37
N VAL A 281 -11.34 15.70 -2.83
CA VAL A 281 -10.34 14.85 -2.17
C VAL A 281 -10.97 14.09 -1.00
N LEU A 282 -11.71 14.77 -0.13
CA LEU A 282 -12.40 14.10 0.98
C LEU A 282 -13.36 13.01 0.49
N VAL A 283 -14.13 13.28 -0.57
CA VAL A 283 -15.04 12.30 -1.18
C VAL A 283 -14.25 11.11 -1.75
N ILE A 284 -13.18 11.37 -2.50
CA ILE A 284 -12.35 10.33 -3.11
C ILE A 284 -11.69 9.44 -2.04
N VAL A 285 -11.16 10.03 -0.97
CA VAL A 285 -10.58 9.27 0.16
C VAL A 285 -11.66 8.45 0.87
N THR A 286 -12.88 8.96 0.99
CA THR A 286 -14.03 8.22 1.56
C THR A 286 -14.37 6.97 0.75
N PHE A 287 -14.34 7.06 -0.57
CA PHE A 287 -14.67 5.95 -1.48
C PHE A 287 -13.44 5.21 -2.02
N ALA A 288 -12.24 5.46 -1.48
CA ALA A 288 -11.00 4.90 -2.03
C ALA A 288 -11.01 3.36 -2.05
N THR A 289 -11.50 2.72 -0.98
CA THR A 289 -11.62 1.26 -0.90
C THR A 289 -12.62 0.72 -1.93
N SER A 290 -13.77 1.39 -2.12
CA SER A 290 -14.74 1.02 -3.16
C SER A 290 -14.15 1.15 -4.56
N ILE A 291 -13.37 2.19 -4.84
CA ILE A 291 -12.64 2.36 -6.11
C ILE A 291 -11.64 1.22 -6.29
N GLY A 292 -10.92 0.83 -5.23
CA GLY A 292 -10.00 -0.29 -5.23
C GLY A 292 -10.67 -1.64 -5.52
N VAL A 293 -11.83 -1.89 -4.92
CA VAL A 293 -12.64 -3.11 -5.16
C VAL A 293 -13.16 -3.16 -6.59
N ILE A 294 -13.70 -2.05 -7.10
CA ILE A 294 -14.16 -1.98 -8.50
C ILE A 294 -12.98 -2.17 -9.46
N GLY A 295 -11.85 -1.50 -9.19
CA GLY A 295 -10.66 -1.54 -10.03
C GLY A 295 -9.86 -2.85 -9.95
N SER A 296 -10.05 -3.65 -8.90
CA SER A 296 -9.41 -4.97 -8.77
C SER A 296 -10.00 -5.99 -9.73
N GLY A 297 -11.23 -5.78 -10.20
CA GLY A 297 -11.95 -6.74 -11.04
C GLY A 297 -12.43 -7.97 -10.27
N VAL A 298 -12.49 -7.91 -8.94
CA VAL A 298 -13.06 -8.99 -8.13
C VAL A 298 -14.55 -9.16 -8.48
N PRO A 299 -15.04 -10.41 -8.67
CA PRO A 299 -16.46 -10.65 -8.85
C PRO A 299 -17.28 -10.07 -7.70
N GLY A 300 -18.38 -9.40 -8.01
CA GLY A 300 -19.27 -8.84 -6.99
C GLY A 300 -19.92 -9.93 -6.14
N PRO A 301 -20.27 -9.63 -4.87
CA PRO A 301 -21.01 -10.58 -4.04
C PRO A 301 -22.35 -10.88 -4.72
N TRP A 302 -22.59 -12.16 -5.01
CA TRP A 302 -23.86 -12.61 -5.58
C TRP A 302 -24.83 -12.95 -4.46
N PHE A 303 -25.97 -12.27 -4.43
CA PHE A 303 -27.07 -12.60 -3.55
C PHE A 303 -28.16 -13.30 -4.38
N PRO A 304 -28.58 -14.52 -4.03
CA PRO A 304 -29.70 -15.15 -4.71
C PRO A 304 -30.93 -14.25 -4.65
N SER A 305 -31.71 -14.27 -5.73
CA SER A 305 -32.95 -13.50 -5.79
C SER A 305 -33.87 -13.86 -4.62
N VAL A 306 -34.77 -12.94 -4.24
CA VAL A 306 -35.77 -13.14 -3.17
C VAL A 306 -36.62 -14.40 -3.37
N THR A 307 -36.70 -14.92 -4.60
CA THR A 307 -37.42 -16.15 -4.94
C THR A 307 -36.68 -17.44 -4.57
N GLY A 308 -35.41 -17.38 -4.15
CA GLY A 308 -34.58 -18.55 -3.87
C GLY A 308 -34.18 -19.35 -5.12
N ALA A 309 -34.45 -18.83 -6.32
CA ALA A 309 -34.01 -19.44 -7.58
C ALA A 309 -32.49 -19.65 -7.57
N GLY A 310 -32.05 -20.89 -7.82
CA GLY A 310 -30.64 -21.30 -7.71
C GLY A 310 -30.15 -21.70 -6.32
N VAL A 311 -31.00 -21.75 -5.28
CA VAL A 311 -30.68 -22.39 -4.00
C VAL A 311 -31.33 -23.77 -4.02
N PHE A 312 -30.52 -24.84 -4.05
CA PHE A 312 -30.96 -26.25 -4.17
C PHE A 312 -31.41 -26.74 -5.56
N GLU A 313 -31.03 -26.05 -6.65
CA GLU A 313 -31.25 -26.60 -7.98
C GLU A 313 -30.34 -27.81 -8.25
N THR A 314 -30.91 -28.83 -8.89
CA THR A 314 -30.22 -30.08 -9.23
C THR A 314 -29.97 -30.11 -10.74
N VAL A 315 -28.87 -30.74 -11.17
CA VAL A 315 -28.61 -30.91 -12.61
C VAL A 315 -29.70 -31.81 -13.19
N PRO A 316 -30.28 -31.52 -14.36
CA PRO A 316 -31.27 -32.40 -14.98
C PRO A 316 -30.74 -33.84 -15.11
N GLY A 317 -31.37 -34.79 -14.42
CA GLY A 317 -30.96 -36.21 -14.40
C GLY A 317 -30.11 -36.67 -13.21
N SER A 318 -29.75 -35.80 -12.27
CA SER A 318 -29.06 -36.19 -11.03
C SER A 318 -30.03 -36.70 -9.94
N PRO A 319 -29.59 -37.58 -9.01
CA PRO A 319 -30.41 -38.06 -7.89
C PRO A 319 -30.99 -36.91 -7.06
N ARG A 320 -32.18 -37.11 -6.48
CA ARG A 320 -32.92 -36.07 -5.73
C ARG A 320 -32.15 -35.47 -4.54
N ASP A 321 -31.19 -36.20 -3.97
CA ASP A 321 -30.33 -35.74 -2.87
C ASP A 321 -29.04 -35.06 -3.36
N THR A 322 -28.84 -34.93 -4.68
CA THR A 322 -27.63 -34.34 -5.25
C THR A 322 -27.87 -32.86 -5.54
N VAL A 323 -27.40 -32.00 -4.64
CA VAL A 323 -27.38 -30.56 -4.85
C VAL A 323 -26.27 -30.25 -5.85
N SER A 324 -26.59 -29.58 -6.96
CA SER A 324 -25.56 -29.01 -7.81
C SER A 324 -25.00 -27.78 -7.09
N PRO A 325 -23.67 -27.58 -7.00
CA PRO A 325 -23.16 -26.26 -6.65
C PRO A 325 -23.58 -25.34 -7.79
N VAL A 326 -24.67 -24.59 -7.58
CA VAL A 326 -25.35 -23.89 -8.66
C VAL A 326 -24.41 -22.85 -9.28
N PHE A 327 -23.40 -22.34 -8.56
CA PHE A 327 -22.42 -21.37 -9.06
C PHE A 327 -21.05 -21.49 -8.36
N PRO A 328 -19.95 -21.03 -8.99
CA PRO A 328 -18.56 -21.35 -8.61
C PRO A 328 -18.03 -20.52 -7.43
N ALA A 329 -18.87 -20.05 -6.50
CA ALA A 329 -18.41 -19.26 -5.35
C ALA A 329 -17.51 -20.13 -4.45
N GLY A 330 -16.22 -19.79 -4.35
CA GLY A 330 -15.23 -20.56 -3.58
C GLY A 330 -14.40 -21.55 -4.40
N THR A 331 -14.47 -21.50 -5.73
CA THR A 331 -13.59 -22.29 -6.63
C THR A 331 -12.38 -21.51 -7.13
N GLU A 332 -12.27 -20.23 -6.77
CA GLU A 332 -11.17 -19.36 -7.16
C GLU A 332 -9.86 -19.84 -6.56
N LYS A 333 -8.81 -19.87 -7.37
CA LYS A 333 -7.49 -20.27 -6.90
C LYS A 333 -6.97 -19.23 -5.90
N PRO A 334 -6.28 -19.63 -4.81
CA PRO A 334 -5.67 -18.69 -3.87
C PRO A 334 -4.80 -17.62 -4.54
N GLU A 335 -4.11 -18.00 -5.62
CA GLU A 335 -3.30 -17.09 -6.44
C GLU A 335 -4.10 -15.97 -7.11
N GLN A 336 -5.31 -16.27 -7.58
CA GLN A 336 -6.21 -15.30 -8.23
C GLN A 336 -6.74 -14.31 -7.19
N ILE A 337 -7.16 -14.82 -6.02
CA ILE A 337 -7.61 -13.99 -4.90
C ILE A 337 -6.48 -13.04 -4.47
N ALA A 338 -5.26 -13.55 -4.35
CA ALA A 338 -4.09 -12.75 -4.02
C ALA A 338 -3.77 -11.70 -5.11
N ALA A 339 -3.99 -12.02 -6.39
CA ALA A 339 -3.81 -11.08 -7.50
C ALA A 339 -4.83 -9.91 -7.43
N TRP A 340 -6.12 -10.20 -7.22
CA TRP A 340 -7.15 -9.17 -7.03
C TRP A 340 -6.88 -8.31 -5.80
N ALA A 341 -6.50 -8.93 -4.69
CA ALA A 341 -6.15 -8.21 -3.47
C ALA A 341 -4.96 -7.25 -3.69
N ARG A 342 -3.88 -7.72 -4.33
CA ARG A 342 -2.72 -6.87 -4.67
C ARG A 342 -3.09 -5.74 -5.62
N ARG A 343 -3.89 -6.02 -6.65
CA ARG A 343 -4.35 -5.03 -7.63
C ARG A 343 -5.21 -3.96 -6.96
N GLY A 344 -6.20 -4.37 -6.18
CA GLY A 344 -7.06 -3.47 -5.41
C GLY A 344 -6.25 -2.60 -4.45
N ASN A 345 -5.35 -3.21 -3.68
CA ASN A 345 -4.49 -2.46 -2.76
C ASN A 345 -3.61 -1.43 -3.48
N ASN A 346 -3.00 -1.81 -4.61
CA ASN A 346 -2.21 -0.88 -5.43
C ASN A 346 -3.05 0.29 -5.94
N ILE A 347 -4.29 0.05 -6.37
CA ILE A 347 -5.20 1.10 -6.84
C ILE A 347 -5.56 2.04 -5.69
N VAL A 348 -5.93 1.53 -4.50
CA VAL A 348 -6.21 2.36 -3.32
C VAL A 348 -4.99 3.22 -2.98
N THR A 349 -3.81 2.63 -2.88
CA THR A 349 -2.57 3.36 -2.57
C THR A 349 -2.30 4.46 -3.61
N GLY A 350 -2.49 4.16 -4.89
CA GLY A 350 -2.36 5.16 -5.96
C GLY A 350 -3.37 6.31 -5.82
N VAL A 351 -4.65 6.00 -5.65
CA VAL A 351 -5.71 7.00 -5.44
C VAL A 351 -5.36 7.93 -4.27
N LEU A 352 -4.91 7.37 -3.14
CA LEU A 352 -4.52 8.16 -1.96
C LEU A 352 -3.27 9.01 -2.20
N LEU A 353 -2.27 8.50 -2.94
CA LEU A 353 -1.10 9.30 -3.33
C LEU A 353 -1.49 10.49 -4.21
N GLY A 354 -2.32 10.25 -5.23
CA GLY A 354 -2.84 11.31 -6.09
C GLY A 354 -3.69 12.33 -5.33
N ALA A 355 -4.58 11.84 -4.44
CA ALA A 355 -5.39 12.68 -3.58
C ALA A 355 -4.54 13.52 -2.61
N GLY A 356 -3.45 12.98 -2.07
CA GLY A 356 -2.52 13.71 -1.21
C GLY A 356 -1.75 14.80 -1.96
N VAL A 357 -1.32 14.56 -3.20
CA VAL A 357 -0.72 15.62 -4.05
C VAL A 357 -1.73 16.76 -4.30
N VAL A 358 -2.98 16.41 -4.57
CA VAL A 358 -4.06 17.39 -4.78
C VAL A 358 -4.37 18.14 -3.49
N GLU A 359 -4.39 17.48 -2.34
CA GLU A 359 -4.59 18.11 -1.03
C GLU A 359 -3.54 19.19 -0.77
N VAL A 360 -2.25 18.86 -0.94
CA VAL A 360 -1.13 19.78 -0.74
C VAL A 360 -1.21 20.96 -1.72
N GLY A 361 -1.51 20.68 -2.99
CA GLY A 361 -1.71 21.70 -4.01
C GLY A 361 -2.90 22.62 -3.68
N ALA A 362 -4.05 22.05 -3.31
CA ALA A 362 -5.25 22.79 -2.96
C ALA A 362 -5.05 23.61 -1.68
N ALA A 363 -4.35 23.10 -0.67
CA ALA A 363 -4.01 23.84 0.54
C ALA A 363 -3.23 25.14 0.22
N ARG A 364 -2.33 25.11 -0.77
CA ARG A 364 -1.62 26.30 -1.26
C ARG A 364 -2.57 27.36 -1.83
N TYR A 365 -3.60 26.96 -2.55
CA TYR A 365 -4.49 27.91 -3.24
C TYR A 365 -5.70 28.31 -2.38
N ALA A 366 -6.13 27.48 -1.44
CA ALA A 366 -7.23 27.76 -0.52
C ALA A 366 -6.84 28.86 0.49
N VAL A 367 -5.59 28.87 0.95
CA VAL A 367 -5.12 29.79 1.98
C VAL A 367 -4.78 31.16 1.40
N VAL A 368 -5.50 32.19 1.87
CA VAL A 368 -5.34 33.57 1.39
C VAL A 368 -5.07 34.53 2.56
N PRO A 369 -3.80 34.69 2.98
CA PRO A 369 -3.45 35.39 4.22
C PRO A 369 -3.74 36.90 4.19
N SER A 370 -3.69 37.52 3.01
CA SER A 370 -3.83 38.98 2.85
C SER A 370 -5.28 39.45 2.63
N GLN A 371 -6.26 38.53 2.61
CA GLN A 371 -7.67 38.89 2.38
C GLN A 371 -8.47 38.97 3.69
N PRO A 372 -9.36 39.99 3.85
CA PRO A 372 -10.31 40.03 4.96
C PRO A 372 -11.16 38.76 5.02
N GLY A 373 -11.15 38.07 6.16
CA GLY A 373 -11.85 36.80 6.32
C GLY A 373 -11.11 35.56 5.80
N GLY A 374 -9.83 35.69 5.39
CA GLY A 374 -8.98 34.57 4.94
C GLY A 374 -8.83 33.45 5.98
N TRP A 375 -8.96 33.77 7.27
CA TRP A 375 -8.95 32.79 8.36
C TRP A 375 -9.99 31.66 8.17
N LYS A 376 -11.13 31.95 7.54
CA LYS A 376 -12.19 30.95 7.30
C LYS A 376 -11.71 29.83 6.38
N PHE A 377 -10.89 30.17 5.38
CA PHE A 377 -10.29 29.21 4.46
C PHE A 377 -9.19 28.41 5.14
N VAL A 378 -8.43 29.03 6.06
CA VAL A 378 -7.42 28.33 6.87
C VAL A 378 -8.07 27.28 7.75
N VAL A 379 -9.09 27.66 8.52
CA VAL A 379 -9.81 26.74 9.41
C VAL A 379 -10.39 25.57 8.61
N PHE A 380 -10.98 25.84 7.45
CA PHE A 380 -11.49 24.77 6.58
C PHE A 380 -10.38 23.85 6.07
N THR A 381 -9.28 24.41 5.58
CA THR A 381 -8.14 23.63 5.06
C THR A 381 -7.51 22.76 6.14
N LEU A 382 -7.28 23.32 7.33
CA LEU A 382 -6.76 22.58 8.49
C LEU A 382 -7.77 21.53 8.99
N GLY A 383 -9.07 21.81 8.91
CA GLY A 383 -10.12 20.85 9.23
C GLY A 383 -10.12 19.64 8.29
N ILE A 384 -9.98 19.86 6.98
CA ILE A 384 -9.85 18.78 5.99
C ILE A 384 -8.57 17.97 6.25
N ALA A 385 -7.42 18.63 6.43
CA ALA A 385 -6.17 17.94 6.76
C ALA A 385 -6.28 17.11 8.06
N ALA A 386 -6.95 17.64 9.09
CA ALA A 386 -7.21 16.89 10.32
C ALA A 386 -8.12 15.67 10.09
N ILE A 387 -9.18 15.80 9.28
CA ILE A 387 -10.04 14.66 8.92
C ILE A 387 -9.24 13.58 8.19
N LEU A 388 -8.44 13.96 7.19
CA LEU A 388 -7.65 13.01 6.39
C LEU A 388 -6.56 12.32 7.23
N LEU A 389 -5.92 13.05 8.14
CA LEU A 389 -5.00 12.50 9.13
C LEU A 389 -5.70 11.45 10.03
N LEU A 390 -6.87 11.79 10.58
CA LEU A 390 -7.65 10.87 11.43
C LEU A 390 -8.10 9.63 10.66
N ARG A 391 -8.48 9.82 9.40
CA ARG A 391 -8.94 8.78 8.49
C ARG A 391 -7.85 7.81 8.08
N GLY A 392 -6.57 8.19 8.18
CA GLY A 392 -5.42 7.30 8.01
C GLY A 392 -5.50 6.02 8.84
N ARG A 393 -6.21 6.03 9.98
CA ARG A 393 -6.43 4.86 10.84
C ARG A 393 -7.39 3.81 10.27
N SER A 394 -8.17 4.15 9.23
CA SER A 394 -9.19 3.26 8.65
C SER A 394 -8.62 2.31 7.59
N PHE A 395 -7.39 2.54 7.14
CA PHE A 395 -6.73 1.73 6.12
C PHE A 395 -5.87 0.63 6.74
N VAL A 396 -5.89 -0.55 6.13
CA VAL A 396 -5.15 -1.73 6.60
C VAL A 396 -3.68 -1.66 6.17
N ASP A 397 -3.39 -1.18 4.96
CA ASP A 397 -2.01 -1.07 4.47
C ASP A 397 -1.32 0.17 5.04
N ARG A 398 -0.13 -0.02 5.62
CA ARG A 398 0.70 1.03 6.21
C ARG A 398 0.99 2.17 5.23
N TRP A 399 1.18 1.86 3.94
CA TRP A 399 1.51 2.89 2.95
C TRP A 399 0.35 3.85 2.70
N GLN A 400 -0.89 3.38 2.83
CA GLN A 400 -2.11 4.18 2.69
C GLN A 400 -2.24 5.16 3.87
N SER A 401 -2.05 4.65 5.09
CA SER A 401 -2.05 5.48 6.31
C SER A 401 -0.91 6.50 6.35
N VAL A 402 0.30 6.09 5.96
CA VAL A 402 1.47 6.98 5.88
C VAL A 402 1.25 8.06 4.83
N THR A 403 0.69 7.72 3.67
CA THR A 403 0.40 8.68 2.60
C THR A 403 -0.53 9.80 3.07
N LEU A 404 -1.66 9.45 3.70
CA LEU A 404 -2.59 10.45 4.24
C LEU A 404 -1.97 11.29 5.35
N THR A 405 -1.16 10.67 6.21
CA THR A 405 -0.45 11.38 7.27
C THR A 405 0.53 12.40 6.70
N VAL A 406 1.37 11.98 5.75
CA VAL A 406 2.37 12.86 5.11
C VAL A 406 1.68 13.96 4.31
N ALA A 407 0.62 13.66 3.56
CA ALA A 407 -0.13 14.64 2.80
C ALA A 407 -0.77 15.71 3.70
N SER A 408 -1.40 15.29 4.81
CA SER A 408 -2.02 16.20 5.78
C SER A 408 -0.97 17.10 6.45
N VAL A 409 0.16 16.52 6.89
CA VAL A 409 1.28 17.28 7.49
C VAL A 409 1.89 18.24 6.47
N ALA A 410 2.08 17.82 5.23
CA ALA A 410 2.57 18.66 4.15
C ALA A 410 1.58 19.80 3.83
N ALA A 411 0.27 19.55 3.83
CA ALA A 411 -0.76 20.56 3.64
C ALA A 411 -0.70 21.63 4.74
N VAL A 412 -0.54 21.23 6.01
CA VAL A 412 -0.32 22.16 7.14
C VAL A 412 0.97 22.96 6.96
N ALA A 413 2.07 22.31 6.56
CA ALA A 413 3.33 23.00 6.28
C ALA A 413 3.19 24.03 5.14
N VAL A 414 2.44 23.71 4.09
CA VAL A 414 2.12 24.63 3.00
C VAL A 414 1.29 25.83 3.51
N VAL A 415 0.31 25.61 4.39
CA VAL A 415 -0.46 26.68 5.04
C VAL A 415 0.47 27.63 5.80
N ILE A 416 1.38 27.09 6.63
CA ILE A 416 2.35 27.88 7.38
C ILE A 416 3.26 28.67 6.43
N GLY A 417 3.83 28.00 5.42
CA GLY A 417 4.69 28.63 4.42
C GLY A 417 3.99 29.74 3.63
N ARG A 418 2.68 29.60 3.36
CA ARG A 418 1.86 30.64 2.71
C ARG A 418 1.75 31.89 3.56
N TYR A 419 1.58 31.75 4.87
CA TYR A 419 1.55 32.89 5.80
C TYR A 419 2.93 33.54 5.94
N ALA A 420 3.99 32.73 6.06
CA ALA A 420 5.35 33.24 6.12
C ALA A 420 5.73 34.05 4.86
N ALA A 421 5.29 33.59 3.68
CA ALA A 421 5.55 34.25 2.40
C ALA A 421 4.58 35.41 2.06
N ALA A 422 3.65 35.77 2.95
CA ALA A 422 2.59 36.74 2.64
C ALA A 422 3.07 38.19 2.62
N SER A 423 4.17 38.51 3.31
CA SER A 423 4.69 39.88 3.48
C SER A 423 6.07 40.04 2.86
N THR A 424 6.26 41.11 2.09
CA THR A 424 7.55 41.52 1.51
C THR A 424 7.77 43.02 1.80
N PRO A 425 8.71 43.41 2.68
CA PRO A 425 9.64 42.56 3.44
C PRO A 425 8.94 41.68 4.51
N PRO A 426 9.60 40.61 5.00
CA PRO A 426 9.01 39.72 6.00
C PRO A 426 8.71 40.43 7.33
N ALA A 427 7.48 40.28 7.84
CA ALA A 427 7.11 40.77 9.17
C ALA A 427 7.69 39.85 10.27
N LEU A 428 8.32 40.45 11.30
CA LEU A 428 8.94 39.71 12.40
C LEU A 428 7.93 38.81 13.13
N ALA A 429 6.76 39.35 13.51
CA ALA A 429 5.74 38.62 14.24
C ALA A 429 5.23 37.39 13.47
N THR A 430 4.88 37.57 12.18
CA THR A 430 4.41 36.47 11.33
C THR A 430 5.48 35.40 11.15
N THR A 431 6.73 35.81 10.96
CA THR A 431 7.87 34.89 10.85
C THR A 431 8.03 34.05 12.13
N LEU A 432 8.02 34.68 13.30
CA LEU A 432 8.16 33.98 14.58
C LEU A 432 7.00 33.01 14.83
N VAL A 433 5.76 33.40 14.53
CA VAL A 433 4.58 32.53 14.66
C VAL A 433 4.66 31.33 13.72
N CYS A 434 5.06 31.54 12.46
CA CYS A 434 5.20 30.45 11.49
C CYS A 434 6.32 29.48 11.87
N THR A 435 7.46 29.99 12.36
CA THR A 435 8.56 29.16 12.87
C THR A 435 8.11 28.36 14.10
N ALA A 436 7.44 29.00 15.06
CA ALA A 436 6.90 28.33 16.24
C ALA A 436 5.88 27.23 15.87
N ALA A 437 4.97 27.51 14.94
CA ALA A 437 4.01 26.52 14.44
C ALA A 437 4.71 25.33 13.75
N THR A 438 5.77 25.58 13.00
CA THR A 438 6.58 24.53 12.36
C THR A 438 7.27 23.66 13.42
N LEU A 439 7.89 24.28 14.43
CA LEU A 439 8.51 23.57 15.54
C LEU A 439 7.48 22.75 16.34
N ALA A 440 6.29 23.29 16.59
CA ALA A 440 5.21 22.57 17.24
C ALA A 440 4.80 21.33 16.45
N LEU A 441 4.72 21.41 15.12
CA LEU A 441 4.43 20.27 14.24
C LEU A 441 5.51 19.18 14.35
N VAL A 442 6.79 19.58 14.40
CA VAL A 442 7.91 18.63 14.62
C VAL A 442 7.80 17.95 15.98
N VAL A 443 7.54 18.72 17.03
CA VAL A 443 7.39 18.17 18.39
C VAL A 443 6.21 17.20 18.46
N LEU A 444 5.05 17.56 17.89
CA LEU A 444 3.88 16.69 17.83
C LEU A 444 4.17 15.39 17.08
N ALA A 445 4.89 15.45 15.96
CA ALA A 445 5.30 14.27 15.20
C ALA A 445 6.24 13.36 16.00
N LEU A 446 7.25 13.93 16.67
CA LEU A 446 8.18 13.17 17.51
C LEU A 446 7.47 12.53 18.71
N VAL A 447 6.62 13.27 19.40
CA VAL A 447 5.82 12.75 20.51
C VAL A 447 4.89 11.64 20.02
N GLY A 448 4.21 11.83 18.89
CA GLY A 448 3.38 10.80 18.28
C GLY A 448 4.16 9.53 17.97
N ALA A 449 5.34 9.65 17.34
CA ALA A 449 6.19 8.51 17.00
C ALA A 449 6.69 7.74 18.24
N LEU A 450 6.99 8.43 19.34
CA LEU A 450 7.49 7.82 20.56
C LEU A 450 6.39 7.23 21.45
N VAL A 451 5.20 7.85 21.47
CA VAL A 451 4.13 7.48 22.41
C VAL A 451 3.16 6.46 21.79
N VAL A 452 2.76 6.63 20.52
CA VAL A 452 1.67 5.85 19.93
C VAL A 452 1.97 4.34 19.83
N PRO A 453 3.16 3.86 19.42
CA PRO A 453 3.43 2.42 19.29
C PRO A 453 3.34 1.66 20.62
N GLY A 454 3.69 2.30 21.74
CA GLY A 454 3.64 1.71 23.08
C GLY A 454 2.34 1.99 23.84
N ALA A 455 1.46 2.85 23.31
CA ALA A 455 0.26 3.29 24.01
C ALA A 455 -0.83 2.21 24.01
N LYS A 456 -1.24 1.77 25.21
CA LYS A 456 -2.47 0.98 25.39
C LYS A 456 -3.68 1.94 25.29
N ILE A 457 -4.20 2.13 24.08
CA ILE A 457 -5.35 3.02 23.84
C ILE A 457 -6.62 2.36 24.38
N SER A 458 -7.20 2.93 25.42
CA SER A 458 -8.48 2.48 25.98
C SER A 458 -9.65 2.71 25.02
N ALA A 459 -10.70 1.89 25.12
CA ALA A 459 -11.88 2.01 24.27
C ALA A 459 -12.54 3.41 24.29
N PRO A 460 -12.66 4.12 25.44
CA PRO A 460 -13.20 5.48 25.48
C PRO A 460 -12.35 6.48 24.69
N VAL A 461 -11.02 6.39 24.75
CA VAL A 461 -10.12 7.29 24.00
C VAL A 461 -10.25 7.04 22.51
N ARG A 462 -10.27 5.78 22.08
CA ARG A 462 -10.49 5.42 20.68
C ARG A 462 -11.82 5.99 20.18
N ARG A 463 -12.88 5.86 20.98
CA ARG A 463 -14.19 6.40 20.66
C ARG A 463 -14.21 7.92 20.60
N ALA A 464 -13.51 8.61 21.50
CA ALA A 464 -13.40 10.07 21.48
C ALA A 464 -12.73 10.57 20.19
N VAL A 465 -11.71 9.87 19.70
CA VAL A 465 -11.03 10.18 18.42
C VAL A 465 -11.94 9.92 17.21
N GLU A 466 -12.77 8.87 17.24
CA GLU A 466 -13.78 8.66 16.20
C GLU A 466 -14.85 9.75 16.21
N VAL A 467 -15.33 10.14 17.40
CA VAL A 467 -16.35 11.19 17.55
C VAL A 467 -15.81 12.53 17.08
N SER A 468 -14.54 12.86 17.36
CA SER A 468 -13.96 14.12 16.86
C SER A 468 -13.90 14.16 15.32
N GLU A 469 -13.59 13.04 14.66
CA GLU A 469 -13.67 12.93 13.19
C GLU A 469 -15.10 13.21 12.71
N TYR A 470 -16.12 12.60 13.32
CA TYR A 470 -17.52 12.82 12.94
C TYR A 470 -17.97 14.27 13.17
N VAL A 471 -17.58 14.89 14.28
CA VAL A 471 -17.88 16.29 14.56
C VAL A 471 -17.29 17.18 13.46
N LEU A 472 -16.02 16.97 13.08
CA LEU A 472 -15.40 17.72 11.99
C LEU A 472 -16.16 17.53 10.67
N LEU A 473 -16.53 16.29 10.32
CA LEU A 473 -17.29 15.97 9.11
C LEU A 473 -18.64 16.69 9.03
N VAL A 474 -19.37 16.81 10.14
CA VAL A 474 -20.66 17.53 10.19
C VAL A 474 -20.50 18.99 9.78
N PHE A 475 -19.40 19.64 10.15
CA PHE A 475 -19.14 21.04 9.81
C PHE A 475 -18.61 21.26 8.39
N VAL A 476 -18.10 20.24 7.70
CA VAL A 476 -17.50 20.40 6.37
C VAL A 476 -18.48 21.00 5.36
N VAL A 477 -19.69 20.45 5.26
CA VAL A 477 -20.66 20.89 4.23
C VAL A 477 -21.18 22.30 4.50
N PRO A 478 -21.65 22.66 5.71
CA PRO A 478 -22.06 24.03 6.02
C PRO A 478 -20.92 25.05 5.81
N TRP A 479 -19.70 24.71 6.22
CA TRP A 479 -18.56 25.62 6.09
C TRP A 479 -18.15 25.82 4.64
N ALA A 480 -18.17 24.76 3.83
CA ALA A 480 -17.91 24.89 2.40
C ALA A 480 -18.97 25.72 1.68
N ALA A 481 -20.27 25.53 2.00
CA ALA A 481 -21.35 26.36 1.45
C ALA A 481 -21.15 27.85 1.78
N TRP A 482 -20.59 28.15 2.96
CA TRP A 482 -20.22 29.50 3.35
C TRP A 482 -19.05 30.06 2.52
N LEU A 483 -17.97 29.30 2.35
CA LEU A 483 -16.80 29.71 1.58
C LEU A 483 -17.09 29.89 0.09
N LEU A 484 -17.97 29.05 -0.46
CA LEU A 484 -18.44 29.13 -1.84
C LEU A 484 -19.52 30.22 -2.04
N ASN A 485 -19.87 30.94 -0.96
CA ASN A 485 -20.83 32.03 -0.94
C ASN A 485 -22.27 31.63 -1.33
N LEU A 486 -22.61 30.33 -1.21
CA LEU A 486 -23.92 29.78 -1.61
C LEU A 486 -25.08 30.35 -0.79
N TYR A 487 -24.86 30.63 0.50
CA TYR A 487 -25.88 31.25 1.35
C TYR A 487 -26.30 32.64 0.87
N SER A 488 -25.35 33.42 0.35
CA SER A 488 -25.65 34.75 -0.17
C SER A 488 -26.47 34.67 -1.46
N VAL A 489 -26.15 33.70 -2.33
CA VAL A 489 -26.88 33.42 -3.57
C VAL A 489 -28.30 32.97 -3.24
N ALA A 490 -28.47 31.99 -2.34
CA ALA A 490 -29.79 31.50 -1.92
C ALA A 490 -30.65 32.62 -1.32
N ARG A 491 -30.08 33.48 -0.46
CA ARG A 491 -30.79 34.62 0.11
C ARG A 491 -31.25 35.61 -0.97
N ASN A 492 -30.38 35.93 -1.92
CA ASN A 492 -30.70 36.88 -2.99
C ASN A 492 -31.73 36.33 -3.98
N LEU A 493 -31.75 35.01 -4.20
CA LEU A 493 -32.78 34.33 -5.01
C LEU A 493 -34.15 34.36 -4.32
N VAL A 494 -34.20 34.20 -3.00
CA VAL A 494 -35.46 34.23 -2.23
C VAL A 494 -35.99 35.66 -2.05
N SER A 495 -35.12 36.67 -1.97
CA SER A 495 -35.53 38.07 -1.84
C SER A 495 -35.82 38.77 -3.18
N GLY A 496 -35.52 38.12 -4.31
CA GLY A 496 -35.69 38.67 -5.66
C GLY A 496 -36.84 38.05 -6.46
N GLY A 497 -37.73 37.31 -5.79
CA GLY A 497 -38.94 36.70 -6.36
C GLY A 497 -40.21 37.45 -5.96
#